data_AF-A0A6N9UZZ7-F1
#
_entry.id   AF-A0A6N9UZZ7-F1
#
_cell.length_a   1.000
_cell.length_b   1.000
_cell.length_c   1.000
_cell.angle_alpha   90.00
_cell.angle_beta   90.00
_cell.angle_gamma   90.00
#
_symmetry.space_group_name_H-M   'P 1'
#
loop_
_entity.id
_entity.type
_entity.pdbx_description
1 polymer ?
#
loop_
_entity_poly.entity_id
_entity_poly.type
_entity_poly.pdbx_seq_one_letter_code
_entity_poly.pdbx_strand_id
1 'polypeptide(L)' 'MDLEHLTRVEDGERLHALLWRPGPGWRTVSSAVLGGGLAEPAWVLNAQVAHGYRRTDPARHLAGLARAAGARGPGVGLMT' A
#
# COMPACT_ATOMS: atom_id res chain seq x y z
N MET A 1 -14.14 0.76 -10.15
CA MET A 1 -12.69 0.59 -10.00
C MET A 1 -12.09 1.98 -9.88
N ASP A 2 -11.44 2.29 -8.77
CA ASP A 2 -10.93 3.63 -8.43
C ASP A 2 -9.41 3.59 -8.23
N LEU A 3 -8.69 4.53 -8.86
CA LEU A 3 -7.23 4.58 -8.88
C LEU A 3 -6.77 5.99 -8.54
N GLU A 4 -5.89 6.10 -7.54
CA GLU A 4 -5.47 7.37 -6.96
C GLU A 4 -3.94 7.42 -6.87
N HIS A 5 -3.35 8.50 -7.39
CA HIS A 5 -1.93 8.77 -7.27
C HIS A 5 -1.69 9.62 -6.04
N LEU A 6 -0.85 9.13 -5.14
CA LEU A 6 -0.53 9.78 -3.88
C LEU A 6 0.90 10.29 -3.91
N THR A 7 1.16 11.34 -3.14
CA THR A 7 2.51 11.81 -2.83
C THR A 7 2.62 12.07 -1.34
N ARG A 8 3.74 11.69 -0.73
CA ARG A 8 4.10 12.06 0.64
C ARG A 8 5.52 12.60 0.71
N VAL A 9 5.82 13.34 1.77
CA VAL A 9 7.19 13.67 2.15
C VAL A 9 7.56 12.82 3.37
N GLU A 10 8.65 12.08 3.28
CA GLU A 10 9.14 11.16 4.32
C GLU A 10 10.65 11.26 4.34
N ASP A 11 11.24 11.48 5.52
CA ASP A 11 12.69 11.66 5.68
C ASP A 11 13.33 12.69 4.74
N GLY A 12 12.57 13.74 4.39
CA GLY A 12 13.01 14.81 3.48
C GLY A 12 12.89 14.48 1.99
N GLU A 13 12.49 13.25 1.63
CA GLU A 13 12.28 12.83 0.24
C GLU A 13 10.79 12.89 -0.13
N ARG A 14 10.52 13.30 -1.38
CA ARG A 14 9.18 13.24 -1.97
C ARG A 14 8.98 11.87 -2.60
N LEU A 15 8.08 11.07 -2.05
CA LEU A 15 7.82 9.69 -2.45
C LEU A 15 6.40 9.55 -3.01
N HIS A 16 6.25 8.68 -4.00
CA HIS A 16 4.98 8.44 -4.67
C HIS A 16 4.31 7.16 -4.16
N ALA A 17 2.99 7.06 -4.33
CA ALA A 17 2.30 5.79 -4.17
C ALA A 17 1.09 5.71 -5.11
N LEU A 18 0.68 4.50 -5.41
CA LEU A 18 -0.55 4.21 -6.14
C LEU A 18 -1.51 3.48 -5.21
N LEU A 19 -2.68 4.06 -4.99
CA LEU A 19 -3.77 3.42 -4.25
C LEU A 19 -4.86 3.02 -5.21
N TRP A 20 -5.17 1.72 -5.22
CA TRP A 20 -6.21 1.13 -6.05
C TRP A 20 -7.31 0.54 -5.16
N ARG A 21 -8.56 0.91 -5.43
CA ARG A 21 -9.75 0.35 -4.78
C ARG A 21 -10.52 -0.46 -5.84
N PRO A 22 -10.30 -1.79 -5.90
CA PRO A 22 -10.83 -2.62 -6.99
C PRO A 22 -12.37 -2.66 -7.01
N GLY A 23 -13.00 -2.56 -5.84
CA GLY A 23 -14.43 -2.82 -5.65
C GLY A 23 -14.70 -4.30 -5.35
N PRO A 24 -15.98 -4.70 -5.16
CA PRO A 24 -16.33 -6.06 -4.80
C PRO A 24 -16.02 -7.06 -5.93
N GLY A 25 -15.84 -8.34 -5.57
CA GLY A 25 -15.71 -9.45 -6.52
C GLY A 25 -14.29 -9.70 -7.05
N TRP A 26 -13.29 -8.94 -6.58
CA TRP A 26 -11.89 -9.11 -6.98
C TRP A 26 -11.14 -10.01 -6.00
N ARG A 27 -10.39 -10.95 -6.55
CA ARG A 27 -9.39 -11.75 -5.83
C ARG A 27 -8.00 -11.38 -6.34
N THR A 28 -7.05 -11.31 -5.42
CA THR A 28 -5.65 -11.03 -5.73
C THR A 28 -4.78 -12.18 -5.25
N VAL A 29 -3.70 -12.43 -5.98
CA VAL A 29 -2.54 -13.20 -5.51
C VAL A 29 -1.36 -12.24 -5.44
N SER A 30 -0.64 -12.21 -4.32
CA SER A 30 0.49 -11.29 -4.15
C SER A 30 1.56 -11.85 -3.22
N SER A 31 2.83 -11.48 -3.44
CA SER A 31 3.93 -11.67 -2.48
C SER A 31 4.16 -10.43 -1.60
N ALA A 32 3.19 -9.50 -1.58
CA ALA A 32 3.23 -8.27 -0.80
C ALA A 32 3.56 -8.50 0.68
N VAL A 33 4.34 -7.57 1.24
CA VAL A 33 4.75 -7.60 2.65
C VAL A 33 3.55 -7.42 3.57
N LEU A 34 2.54 -6.67 3.15
CA LEU A 34 1.25 -6.57 3.82
C LEU A 34 0.19 -7.29 3.00
N GLY A 35 -0.52 -8.25 3.61
CA GLY A 35 -1.67 -8.91 2.98
C GLY A 35 -1.33 -9.81 1.79
N GLY A 36 -0.09 -10.28 1.67
CA GLY A 36 0.29 -11.27 0.66
C GLY A 36 -0.46 -12.60 0.79
N GLY A 37 -0.38 -13.42 -0.25
CA GLY A 37 -1.16 -14.63 -0.44
C GLY A 37 -2.36 -14.41 -1.35
N LEU A 38 -3.36 -15.29 -1.22
CA LEU A 38 -4.66 -15.16 -1.87
C LEU A 38 -5.59 -14.34 -0.96
N ALA A 39 -6.18 -13.27 -1.49
CA ALA A 39 -7.03 -12.37 -0.73
C ALA A 39 -8.14 -11.72 -1.57
N GLU A 40 -9.15 -11.17 -0.91
CA GLU A 40 -10.19 -10.30 -1.48
C GLU A 40 -10.03 -8.89 -0.88
N PRO A 41 -9.05 -8.09 -1.36
CA PRO A 41 -8.72 -6.82 -0.70
C PRO A 41 -9.71 -5.71 -1.05
N ALA A 42 -10.02 -4.87 -0.07
CA ALA A 42 -10.74 -3.62 -0.27
C ALA A 42 -9.87 -2.56 -0.96
N TRP A 43 -8.55 -2.68 -0.82
CA TRP A 43 -7.58 -1.78 -1.43
C TRP A 43 -6.22 -2.44 -1.67
N VAL A 44 -5.49 -1.93 -2.66
CA VAL A 44 -4.11 -2.28 -2.97
C VAL A 44 -3.29 -1.00 -3.00
N LEU A 45 -2.21 -0.93 -2.23
CA LEU A 45 -1.28 0.19 -2.18
C LEU A 45 0.09 -0.27 -2.68
N ASN A 46 0.63 0.37 -3.72
CA ASN A 46 2.05 0.26 -4.06
C ASN A 46 2.74 1.56 -3.66
N ALA A 47 3.54 1.52 -2.60
CA ALA A 47 4.19 2.69 -2.05
C ALA A 47 5.68 2.70 -2.39
N GLN A 48 6.15 3.82 -2.94
CA GLN A 48 7.57 4.06 -3.05
C GLN A 48 8.17 4.22 -1.65
N VAL A 49 9.32 3.60 -1.41
CA VAL A 49 10.12 3.80 -0.20
C VAL A 49 11.41 4.55 -0.53
N ALA A 50 11.97 5.26 0.47
CA ALA A 50 13.23 5.97 0.31
C ALA A 50 14.38 5.01 0.02
N HIS A 51 15.43 5.52 -0.62
CA HIS A 51 16.65 4.74 -0.83
C HIS A 51 17.24 4.29 0.50
N GLY A 52 17.62 3.01 0.59
CA GLY A 52 18.18 2.46 1.81
C GLY A 52 17.15 2.26 2.93
N TYR A 53 15.86 2.11 2.63
CA TYR A 53 14.81 1.79 3.59
C TYR A 53 15.23 0.73 4.62
N ARG A 54 15.25 1.08 5.92
CA ARG A 54 15.73 0.21 7.03
C ARG A 54 14.69 -0.14 8.08
N ARG A 55 13.42 0.23 7.90
CA ARG A 55 12.39 -0.07 8.90
C ARG A 55 12.22 -1.58 9.04
N THR A 56 12.14 -2.05 10.27
CA THR A 56 11.91 -3.47 10.60
C THR A 56 10.43 -3.82 10.70
N ASP A 57 9.54 -2.85 10.52
CA ASP A 57 8.08 -2.98 10.61
C ASP A 57 7.32 -2.62 9.31
N PRO A 58 7.76 -3.05 8.11
CA PRO A 58 7.21 -2.59 6.83
C PRO A 58 5.70 -2.79 6.66
N ALA A 59 5.13 -3.88 7.17
CA ALA A 59 3.69 -4.11 7.11
C ALA A 59 2.91 -3.07 7.93
N ARG A 60 3.40 -2.71 9.12
CA ARG A 60 2.81 -1.65 9.96
C ARG A 60 2.95 -0.29 9.28
N HIS A 61 4.09 -0.04 8.64
CA HIS A 61 4.31 1.18 7.88
C HIS A 61 3.28 1.34 6.75
N LEU A 62 3.13 0.33 5.90
CA LEU A 62 2.17 0.33 4.79
C LEU A 62 0.72 0.50 5.26
N ALA A 63 0.33 -0.16 6.34
CA ALA A 63 -1.00 0.02 6.94
C ALA A 63 -1.22 1.46 7.42
N GLY A 64 -0.19 2.11 7.96
CA GLY A 64 -0.20 3.53 8.32
C GLY A 64 -0.41 4.44 7.11
N LEU A 65 0.33 4.21 6.02
CA LEU A 65 0.21 4.96 4.77
C LEU A 65 -1.19 4.82 4.16
N ALA A 66 -1.71 3.59 4.08
CA ALA A 66 -3.04 3.31 3.55
C ALA A 66 -4.13 4.01 4.38
N ARG A 67 -4.03 3.95 5.72
CA ARG A 67 -4.96 4.64 6.63
C ARG A 67 -4.91 6.16 6.45
N ALA A 68 -3.72 6.73 6.29
CA ALA A 68 -3.56 8.16 6.04
C ALA A 68 -4.21 8.60 4.71
N ALA A 69 -4.20 7.71 3.70
CA ALA A 69 -4.91 7.90 2.44
C ALA A 69 -6.40 7.51 2.50
N GLY A 70 -6.96 7.29 3.70
CA GLY A 70 -8.37 6.99 3.90
C GLY A 70 -8.78 5.57 3.49
N ALA A 71 -7.85 4.69 3.15
CA ALA A 71 -8.16 3.29 2.86
C ALA A 71 -8.61 2.56 4.13
N ARG A 72 -9.63 1.70 3.98
CA ARG A 72 -10.26 0.97 5.08
C ARG A 72 -10.49 -0.48 4.69
N GLY A 73 -10.55 -1.36 5.70
CA GLY A 73 -10.72 -2.79 5.51
C GLY A 73 -9.41 -3.51 5.14
N PRO A 74 -9.49 -4.82 4.82
CA PRO A 74 -8.34 -5.62 4.42
C PRO A 74 -7.68 -5.07 3.16
N GLY A 75 -6.36 -5.10 3.09
CA GLY A 75 -5.65 -4.63 1.91
C GLY A 75 -4.29 -5.25 1.71
N VAL A 76 -3.76 -4.99 0.52
CA VAL A 76 -2.46 -5.49 0.04
C VAL A 76 -1.51 -4.31 -0.11
N GLY A 77 -0.32 -4.40 0.49
CA GLY A 77 0.69 -3.35 0.46
C GLY A 77 2.00 -3.83 -0.15
N LEU A 78 2.34 -3.25 -1.30
CA LEU A 78 3.61 -3.43 -2.00
C LEU A 78 4.53 -2.25 -1.74
N MET A 79 5.84 -2.50 -1.88
CA MET A 79 6.87 -1.48 -1.80
C MET A 79 7.69 -1.51 -3.08
N THR A 80 8.06 -0.34 -3.58
CA THR A 80 8.99 -0.16 -4.71
C THR A 80 10.08 0.83 -4.30
#